data_AF-A0A1I7S4U5-F1
#
_entry.id   AF-A0A1I7S4U5-F1
#
_cell.length_a   1.000
_cell.length_b   1.000
_cell.length_c   1.000
_cell.angle_alpha   90.00
_cell.angle_beta   90.00
_cell.angle_gamma   90.00
#
_symmetry.space_group_name_H-M   'P 1'
#
loop_
_entity.id
_entity.type
_entity.pdbx_description
1 polymer ?
#
loop_
_entity_poly.entity_id
_entity_poly.type
_entity_poly.pdbx_seq_one_letter_code
_entity_poly.pdbx_strand_id
1 'polypeptide(L)'
;MDFQNRAGGKTGGGGVASASDANVDRRERLRLLALETIDLQKDPYFMRNHLGGYECKLCLTLHNNEGSYLAHTQGKKHQANLARRAAKDAADQPFVQLPQSAKVEPKKFVKIGRPGYKVTKERDPVSGQQALLFQIDYPEIGEGITPRHRFMAAYEQKLEPPDKRWQYLLFAAEPYETIAFKIPSREVDKSEKVFWSLWNKDSKQFFLQFAFRSGGEEHPPRPPPPSFIPAPPQPVFAAQRY
;
A
#
# COMPACT_ATOMS: atom_id res chain seq x y z
N MET A 1 68.62 -26.14 -29.43
CA MET A 1 67.97 -25.30 -28.41
C MET A 1 66.49 -25.62 -28.44
N ASP A 2 65.97 -26.20 -27.37
CA ASP A 2 64.58 -26.65 -27.25
C ASP A 2 63.64 -25.46 -27.03
N PHE A 3 62.68 -25.27 -27.93
CA PHE A 3 61.73 -24.16 -27.92
C PHE A 3 60.36 -24.52 -27.32
N GLN A 4 60.20 -25.73 -26.78
CA GLN A 4 58.90 -26.31 -26.42
C GLN A 4 58.32 -25.81 -25.08
N ASN A 5 59.10 -25.13 -24.24
CA ASN A 5 58.66 -24.65 -22.92
C ASN A 5 58.80 -23.13 -22.74
N ARG A 6 58.65 -22.34 -23.80
CA ARG A 6 58.58 -20.88 -23.66
C ARG A 6 57.13 -20.47 -23.49
N ALA A 7 56.73 -20.07 -22.28
CA ALA A 7 55.47 -19.39 -22.02
C ALA A 7 55.48 -18.03 -22.76
N GLY A 8 55.21 -18.06 -24.06
CA GLY A 8 55.20 -16.90 -24.94
C GLY A 8 53.77 -16.63 -25.40
N GLY A 9 53.17 -15.57 -24.86
CA GLY A 9 51.99 -14.97 -25.48
C GLY A 9 52.32 -14.61 -26.93
N LYS A 10 51.40 -14.92 -27.85
CA LYS A 10 51.54 -14.60 -29.28
C LYS A 10 51.74 -13.08 -29.42
N THR A 11 52.78 -12.66 -30.15
CA THR A 11 53.00 -11.24 -30.46
C THR A 11 51.77 -10.67 -31.17
N GLY A 12 51.07 -9.72 -30.53
CA GLY A 12 49.83 -9.13 -31.03
C GLY A 12 48.53 -9.69 -30.42
N GLY A 13 48.59 -10.81 -29.68
CA GLY A 13 47.52 -11.25 -28.79
C GLY A 13 47.79 -10.67 -27.41
N GLY A 14 47.02 -9.65 -27.00
CA GLY A 14 47.15 -9.03 -25.67
C GLY A 14 47.39 -10.09 -24.59
N GLY A 15 48.41 -9.87 -23.76
CA GLY A 15 48.95 -10.89 -22.86
C GLY A 15 47.89 -11.61 -22.03
N VAL A 16 48.16 -12.86 -21.64
CA VAL A 16 47.33 -13.59 -20.68
C VAL A 16 47.18 -12.76 -19.41
N ALA A 17 45.93 -12.42 -19.07
CA ALA A 17 45.60 -11.63 -17.88
C ALA A 17 46.27 -12.25 -16.66
N SER A 18 46.90 -11.42 -15.83
CA SER A 18 47.52 -11.91 -14.61
C SER A 18 46.45 -12.50 -13.68
N ALA A 19 46.83 -13.41 -12.77
CA ALA A 19 45.89 -13.99 -11.82
C ALA A 19 45.18 -12.91 -10.97
N SER A 20 45.83 -11.77 -10.72
CA SER A 20 45.23 -10.59 -10.09
C SER A 20 44.14 -9.97 -10.94
N ASP A 21 44.37 -9.77 -12.24
CA ASP A 21 43.40 -9.14 -13.14
C ASP A 21 42.15 -10.01 -13.30
N ALA A 22 42.34 -11.32 -13.45
CA ALA A 22 41.23 -12.28 -13.53
C ALA A 22 40.37 -12.31 -12.24
N ASN A 23 40.97 -12.08 -11.07
CA ASN A 23 40.25 -12.01 -9.81
C ASN A 23 39.46 -10.70 -9.64
N VAL A 24 40.00 -9.58 -10.15
CA VAL A 24 39.31 -8.29 -10.17
C VAL A 24 38.09 -8.36 -11.09
N ASP A 25 38.25 -8.86 -12.31
CA ASP A 25 37.16 -9.04 -13.28
C ASP A 25 36.05 -9.95 -12.72
N ARG A 26 36.44 -11.08 -12.10
CA ARG A 26 35.48 -11.97 -11.44
C ARG A 26 34.68 -11.25 -10.34
N ARG A 27 35.35 -10.43 -9.52
CA ARG A 27 34.70 -9.68 -8.43
C ARG A 27 33.74 -8.62 -8.97
N GLU A 28 34.12 -7.90 -10.02
CA GLU A 28 33.27 -6.90 -10.66
C GLU A 28 32.05 -7.54 -11.31
N ARG A 29 32.23 -8.65 -12.02
CA ARG A 29 31.12 -9.41 -12.63
C ARG A 29 30.12 -9.91 -11.59
N LEU A 30 30.59 -10.48 -10.48
CA LEU A 30 29.71 -10.92 -9.38
C LEU A 30 28.94 -9.75 -8.77
N ARG A 31 29.55 -8.56 -8.68
CA ARG A 31 28.87 -7.34 -8.22
C ARG A 31 27.76 -6.92 -9.19
N LEU A 32 28.01 -6.95 -10.50
CA LEU A 32 27.02 -6.59 -11.52
C LEU A 32 25.82 -7.54 -11.50
N LEU A 33 26.07 -8.85 -11.41
CA LEU A 33 25.01 -9.85 -11.28
C LEU A 33 24.16 -9.62 -10.03
N ALA A 34 24.78 -9.27 -8.90
CA ALA A 34 24.04 -8.95 -7.67
C ALA A 34 23.17 -7.69 -7.82
N LEU A 35 23.68 -6.64 -8.47
CA LEU A 35 22.94 -5.40 -8.72
C LEU A 35 21.75 -5.59 -9.68
N GLU A 36 21.86 -6.52 -10.63
CA GLU A 36 20.74 -6.88 -11.51
C GLU A 36 19.60 -7.58 -10.75
N THR A 37 19.94 -8.38 -9.74
CA THR A 37 18.94 -9.13 -8.94
C THR A 37 18.30 -8.32 -7.82
N ILE A 38 18.99 -7.30 -7.27
CA ILE A 38 18.55 -6.55 -6.10
C ILE A 38 18.48 -5.06 -6.43
N ASP A 39 17.26 -4.54 -6.46
CA ASP A 39 17.00 -3.12 -6.61
C ASP A 39 17.21 -2.39 -5.28
N LEU A 40 18.35 -1.72 -5.15
CA LEU A 40 18.75 -0.96 -3.96
C LEU A 40 17.79 0.17 -3.59
N GLN A 41 17.02 0.71 -4.55
CA GLN A 41 16.08 1.80 -4.26
C GLN A 41 14.85 1.31 -3.50
N LYS A 42 14.58 0.00 -3.51
CA LYS A 42 13.47 -0.61 -2.77
C LYS A 42 13.83 -0.91 -1.31
N ASP A 43 15.11 -0.84 -0.95
CA ASP A 43 15.53 -1.03 0.43
C ASP A 43 15.21 0.22 1.27
N PRO A 44 14.30 0.14 2.27
CA PRO A 44 13.89 1.29 3.06
C PRO A 44 15.00 1.87 3.96
N TYR A 45 16.11 1.15 4.13
CA TYR A 45 17.24 1.56 4.96
C TYR A 45 18.45 2.02 4.14
N PHE A 46 18.38 1.99 2.81
CA PHE A 46 19.42 2.50 1.92
C PHE A 46 19.29 4.01 1.74
N MET A 47 20.40 4.73 1.91
CA MET A 47 20.49 6.16 1.61
C MET A 47 21.81 6.49 0.92
N ARG A 48 21.78 7.48 0.02
CA ARG A 48 22.97 8.07 -0.60
C ARG A 48 23.25 9.41 0.06
N ASN A 49 24.47 9.59 0.55
CA ASN A 49 24.87 10.80 1.24
C ASN A 49 25.20 11.88 0.22
N HIS A 50 25.14 13.14 0.64
CA HIS A 50 25.48 14.29 -0.21
C HIS A 50 26.96 14.28 -0.69
N LEU A 51 27.82 13.47 -0.07
CA LEU A 51 29.23 13.24 -0.46
C LEU A 51 29.41 12.07 -1.43
N GLY A 52 28.31 11.45 -1.90
CA GLY A 52 28.35 10.29 -2.80
C GLY A 52 28.68 8.95 -2.13
N GLY A 53 28.80 8.92 -0.80
CA GLY A 53 28.90 7.68 -0.01
C GLY A 53 27.55 7.00 0.18
N TYR A 54 27.56 5.70 0.48
CA TYR A 54 26.35 4.91 0.75
C TYR A 54 26.22 4.67 2.25
N GLU A 55 25.01 4.80 2.80
CA GLU A 55 24.79 4.57 4.22
C GLU A 55 23.63 3.61 4.49
N CYS A 56 23.76 2.88 5.59
CA CYS A 56 22.72 2.03 6.13
C CYS A 56 22.07 2.72 7.32
N LYS A 57 20.86 3.23 7.15
CA LYS A 57 20.12 3.94 8.21
C LYS A 57 19.79 3.04 9.41
N LEU A 58 19.63 1.73 9.18
CA LEU A 58 19.37 0.76 10.25
C LEU A 58 20.58 0.54 11.16
N CYS A 59 21.79 0.52 10.59
CA CYS A 59 23.01 0.21 11.31
C CYS A 59 23.90 1.43 11.59
N LEU A 60 23.57 2.60 11.01
CA LEU A 60 24.38 3.81 11.02
C LEU A 60 25.82 3.56 10.55
N THR A 61 25.96 2.77 9.49
CA THR A 61 27.25 2.42 8.89
C THR A 61 27.40 3.07 7.53
N LEU A 62 28.60 3.58 7.27
CA LEU A 62 29.00 4.14 5.99
C LEU A 62 29.69 3.07 5.14
N HIS A 63 29.40 3.07 3.86
CA HIS A 63 29.91 2.13 2.86
C HIS A 63 30.44 2.91 1.66
N ASN A 64 31.65 2.58 1.22
CA ASN A 64 32.30 3.29 0.11
C ASN A 64 31.66 2.95 -1.25
N ASN A 65 31.16 1.72 -1.39
CA ASN A 65 30.63 1.20 -2.65
C ASN A 65 29.28 0.49 -2.39
N GLU A 66 28.40 0.48 -3.39
CA GLU A 66 27.11 -0.25 -3.32
C GLU A 66 27.28 -1.74 -3.02
N GLY A 67 28.34 -2.37 -3.54
CA GLY A 67 28.65 -3.76 -3.23
C GLY A 67 29.04 -3.98 -1.76
N SER A 68 29.67 -2.99 -1.11
CA SER A 68 29.98 -3.04 0.33
C SER A 68 28.69 -2.92 1.16
N TYR A 69 27.74 -2.10 0.70
CA TYR A 69 26.41 -2.01 1.30
C TYR A 69 25.62 -3.33 1.15
N LEU A 70 25.59 -3.93 -0.05
CA LEU A 70 24.92 -5.22 -0.28
C LEU A 70 25.50 -6.36 0.55
N ALA A 71 26.83 -6.42 0.67
CA ALA A 71 27.46 -7.42 1.56
C ALA A 71 27.12 -7.17 3.04
N HIS A 72 26.94 -5.91 3.43
CA HIS A 72 26.54 -5.55 4.78
C HIS A 72 25.10 -5.95 5.12
N THR A 73 24.14 -5.81 4.20
CA THR A 73 22.73 -6.18 4.45
C THR A 73 22.58 -7.69 4.70
N GLN A 74 23.42 -8.51 4.07
CA GLN A 74 23.50 -9.95 4.30
C GLN A 74 24.27 -10.31 5.58
N GLY A 75 24.89 -9.33 6.25
CA GLY A 75 25.68 -9.55 7.47
C GLY A 75 24.81 -9.78 8.71
N LYS A 76 25.31 -10.64 9.63
CA LYS A 76 24.61 -11.00 10.88
C LYS A 76 24.22 -9.78 11.74
N LYS A 77 25.07 -8.75 11.78
CA LYS A 77 24.80 -7.52 12.55
C LYS A 77 23.59 -6.76 12.01
N HIS A 78 23.49 -6.65 10.68
CA HIS A 78 22.36 -6.00 10.03
C HIS A 78 21.07 -6.77 10.28
N GLN A 79 21.09 -8.09 10.09
CA GLN A 79 19.95 -8.98 10.35
C GLN A 79 19.49 -8.93 11.81
N ALA A 80 20.42 -8.91 12.77
CA ALA A 80 20.10 -8.78 14.19
C ALA A 80 19.46 -7.43 14.52
N ASN A 81 19.94 -6.33 13.93
CA ASN A 81 19.34 -5.01 14.11
C ASN A 81 17.94 -4.93 13.50
N LEU A 82 17.70 -5.60 12.36
CA LEU A 82 16.40 -5.70 11.72
C LEU A 82 15.40 -6.42 12.64
N ALA A 83 15.82 -7.56 13.22
CA ALA A 83 15.01 -8.28 14.19
C ALA A 83 14.69 -7.44 15.44
N ARG A 84 15.67 -6.69 15.97
CA ARG A 84 15.45 -5.76 17.10
C ARG A 84 14.49 -4.63 16.73
N ARG A 85 14.59 -4.09 15.52
CA ARG A 85 13.70 -3.04 15.04
C ARG A 85 12.28 -3.56 14.88
N ALA A 86 12.10 -4.73 14.28
CA ALA A 86 10.81 -5.39 14.18
C ALA A 86 10.17 -5.66 15.55
N ALA A 87 10.96 -6.09 16.54
CA ALA A 87 10.47 -6.30 17.90
C ALA A 87 10.06 -4.99 18.59
N LYS A 88 10.83 -3.90 18.40
CA LYS A 88 10.49 -2.58 18.94
C LYS A 88 9.25 -2.01 18.26
N ASP A 89 9.17 -2.09 16.93
CA ASP A 89 8.00 -1.62 16.18
C ASP A 89 6.75 -2.41 16.57
N ALA A 90 6.87 -3.72 16.83
CA ALA A 90 5.76 -4.53 17.36
C ALA A 90 5.35 -4.14 18.79
N ALA A 91 6.28 -3.67 19.63
CA ALA A 91 6.00 -3.21 20.98
C ALA A 91 5.45 -1.77 21.03
N ASP A 92 5.87 -0.92 20.09
CA ASP A 92 5.45 0.49 19.95
C ASP A 92 4.20 0.66 19.09
N GLN A 93 3.71 -0.41 18.46
CA GLN A 93 2.35 -0.43 17.94
C GLN A 93 1.41 -0.14 19.12
N PRO A 94 0.70 1.01 19.13
CA PRO A 94 -0.31 1.24 20.16
C PRO A 94 -1.24 0.05 20.13
N PHE A 95 -1.52 -0.51 21.30
CA PHE A 95 -2.41 -1.64 21.52
C PHE A 95 -3.85 -1.26 21.17
N VAL A 96 -4.09 -0.87 19.92
CA VAL A 96 -5.37 -1.09 19.28
C VAL A 96 -5.37 -2.60 19.10
N GLN A 97 -6.00 -3.31 20.03
CA GLN A 97 -6.50 -4.64 19.76
C GLN A 97 -7.50 -4.50 18.61
N LEU A 98 -6.99 -4.38 17.38
CA LEU A 98 -7.74 -4.80 16.23
C LEU A 98 -7.95 -6.29 16.50
N PRO A 99 -9.20 -6.74 16.68
CA PRO A 99 -9.47 -8.16 16.80
C PRO A 99 -8.73 -8.82 15.64
N GLN A 100 -7.92 -9.84 15.93
CA GLN A 100 -7.22 -10.59 14.91
C GLN A 100 -8.28 -11.13 13.97
N SER A 101 -8.57 -10.38 12.90
CA SER A 101 -9.43 -10.81 11.83
C SER A 101 -8.75 -12.06 11.32
N ALA A 102 -9.37 -13.22 11.56
CA ALA A 102 -8.84 -14.48 11.06
C ALA A 102 -8.40 -14.23 9.62
N LYS A 103 -7.14 -14.54 9.30
CA LYS A 103 -6.66 -14.55 7.93
C LYS A 103 -7.46 -15.64 7.22
N VAL A 104 -8.65 -15.29 6.74
CA VAL A 104 -9.44 -16.14 5.87
C VAL A 104 -8.68 -16.12 4.56
N GLU A 105 -8.07 -17.26 4.23
CA GLU A 105 -7.48 -17.43 2.91
C GLU A 105 -8.58 -17.20 1.87
N PRO A 106 -8.44 -16.20 0.98
CA PRO A 106 -9.46 -15.94 -0.01
C PRO A 106 -9.58 -17.16 -0.92
N LYS A 107 -10.77 -17.75 -0.98
CA LYS A 107 -11.07 -18.84 -1.91
C LYS A 107 -10.84 -18.33 -3.33
N LYS A 108 -10.09 -19.10 -4.12
CA LYS A 108 -9.85 -18.80 -5.54
C LYS A 108 -10.95 -19.46 -6.36
N PHE A 109 -11.77 -18.65 -7.01
CA PHE A 109 -12.85 -19.10 -7.90
C PHE A 109 -12.76 -18.36 -9.24
N VAL A 110 -13.30 -18.99 -10.28
CA VAL A 110 -13.42 -18.39 -11.61
C VAL A 110 -14.59 -17.41 -11.57
N LYS A 111 -14.36 -16.15 -11.95
CA LYS A 111 -15.41 -15.14 -11.99
C LYS A 111 -16.24 -15.28 -13.26
N ILE A 112 -17.56 -15.32 -13.12
CA ILE A 112 -18.49 -15.56 -14.23
C ILE A 112 -18.85 -14.29 -15.01
N GLY A 113 -18.51 -13.11 -14.47
CA GLY A 113 -18.76 -11.81 -15.09
C GLY A 113 -19.50 -10.84 -14.17
N ARG A 114 -20.11 -9.82 -14.77
CA ARG A 114 -20.82 -8.76 -14.04
C ARG A 114 -22.30 -9.13 -13.83
N PRO A 115 -22.85 -8.92 -12.63
CA PRO A 115 -24.26 -9.16 -12.35
C PRO A 115 -25.15 -8.11 -13.02
N GLY A 116 -26.41 -8.48 -13.27
CA GLY A 116 -27.44 -7.54 -13.75
C GLY A 116 -27.86 -6.59 -12.64
N TYR A 117 -28.13 -5.32 -12.97
CA TYR A 117 -28.55 -4.33 -11.98
C TYR A 117 -29.58 -3.36 -12.53
N LYS A 118 -30.42 -2.84 -11.62
CA LYS A 118 -31.36 -1.76 -11.85
C LYS A 118 -31.25 -0.76 -10.71
N VAL A 119 -31.19 0.52 -11.06
CA VAL A 119 -31.09 1.62 -10.10
C VAL A 119 -32.30 2.52 -10.28
N THR A 120 -33.09 2.68 -9.22
CA THR A 120 -34.24 3.58 -9.20
C THR A 120 -33.91 4.77 -8.30
N LYS A 121 -34.16 5.97 -8.79
CA LYS A 121 -34.04 7.20 -8.01
C LYS A 121 -35.43 7.57 -7.53
N GLU A 122 -35.62 7.63 -6.23
CA GLU A 122 -36.88 8.01 -5.62
C GLU A 122 -36.74 9.35 -4.91
N ARG A 123 -37.84 10.09 -4.79
CA ARG A 123 -37.88 11.33 -4.02
C ARG A 123 -39.12 11.28 -3.15
N ASP A 124 -38.92 11.39 -1.84
CA ASP A 124 -40.04 11.45 -0.91
C ASP A 124 -40.81 12.76 -1.15
N PRO A 125 -42.12 12.71 -1.48
CA PRO A 125 -42.93 13.90 -1.73
C PRO A 125 -43.09 14.80 -0.50
N VAL A 126 -42.95 14.28 0.72
CA VAL A 126 -43.17 15.06 1.95
C VAL A 126 -41.87 15.71 2.43
N SER A 127 -40.82 14.91 2.65
CA SER A 127 -39.54 15.43 3.14
C SER A 127 -38.65 16.02 2.02
N GLY A 128 -38.96 15.75 0.76
CA GLY A 128 -38.12 16.10 -0.38
C GLY A 128 -36.80 15.32 -0.44
N GLN A 129 -36.58 14.35 0.45
CA GLN A 129 -35.37 13.52 0.50
C GLN A 129 -35.21 12.72 -0.79
N GLN A 130 -33.98 12.66 -1.29
CA GLN A 130 -33.63 11.85 -2.44
C GLN A 130 -33.16 10.48 -1.97
N ALA A 131 -33.78 9.42 -2.46
CA ALA A 131 -33.44 8.05 -2.17
C ALA A 131 -32.95 7.33 -3.42
N LEU A 132 -32.10 6.33 -3.21
CA LEU A 132 -31.62 5.42 -4.24
C LEU A 132 -31.98 3.99 -3.83
N LEU A 133 -32.64 3.28 -4.74
CA LEU A 133 -32.93 1.86 -4.62
C LEU A 133 -32.08 1.11 -5.66
N PHE A 134 -31.26 0.20 -5.17
CA PHE A 134 -30.45 -0.71 -5.97
C PHE A 134 -31.09 -2.08 -5.92
N GLN A 135 -31.38 -2.63 -7.09
CA GLN A 135 -31.80 -4.01 -7.29
C GLN A 135 -30.72 -4.70 -8.12
N ILE A 136 -30.12 -5.74 -7.58
CA ILE A 136 -29.04 -6.49 -8.24
C ILE A 136 -29.46 -7.94 -8.35
N ASP A 137 -29.33 -8.50 -9.54
CA ASP A 137 -29.72 -9.86 -9.86
C ASP A 137 -28.50 -10.77 -9.90
N TYR A 138 -28.55 -11.86 -9.14
CA TYR A 138 -27.47 -12.83 -8.96
C TYR A 138 -27.93 -14.26 -9.26
N PRO A 139 -28.38 -14.57 -10.50
CA PRO A 139 -28.98 -15.86 -10.83
C PRO A 139 -28.07 -17.08 -10.58
N GLU A 140 -26.75 -16.91 -10.67
CA GLU A 140 -25.74 -17.97 -10.50
C GLU A 140 -24.84 -17.74 -9.26
N ILE A 141 -25.41 -17.27 -8.15
CA ILE A 141 -24.66 -17.10 -6.89
C ILE A 141 -24.26 -18.45 -6.28
N GLY A 142 -23.08 -18.51 -5.65
CA GLY A 142 -22.60 -19.70 -4.94
C GLY A 142 -23.49 -20.07 -3.74
N GLU A 143 -23.60 -21.36 -3.45
CA GLU A 143 -24.43 -21.88 -2.37
C GLU A 143 -23.96 -21.38 -1.00
N GLY A 144 -24.90 -20.88 -0.18
CA GLY A 144 -24.61 -20.35 1.16
C GLY A 144 -23.97 -18.97 1.19
N ILE A 145 -23.77 -18.32 0.04
CA ILE A 145 -23.17 -16.99 -0.07
C ILE A 145 -24.27 -15.92 -0.06
N THR A 146 -24.10 -14.90 0.79
CA THR A 146 -24.97 -13.72 0.82
C THR A 146 -24.23 -12.52 0.24
N PRO A 147 -24.83 -11.76 -0.70
CA PRO A 147 -24.23 -10.55 -1.21
C PRO A 147 -23.91 -9.54 -0.11
N ARG A 148 -22.81 -8.82 -0.26
CA ARG A 148 -22.37 -7.78 0.67
C ARG A 148 -22.24 -6.45 -0.05
N HIS A 149 -22.43 -5.37 0.68
CA HIS A 149 -22.24 -4.01 0.18
C HIS A 149 -21.29 -3.22 1.07
N ARG A 150 -20.62 -2.21 0.50
CA ARG A 150 -19.74 -1.30 1.25
C ARG A 150 -19.68 0.07 0.58
N PHE A 151 -19.73 1.13 1.39
CA PHE A 151 -19.35 2.48 0.95
C PHE A 151 -17.82 2.64 1.02
N MET A 152 -17.24 3.13 -0.06
CA MET A 152 -15.81 3.34 -0.24
C MET A 152 -15.56 4.78 -0.64
N ALA A 153 -14.55 5.41 -0.04
CA ALA A 153 -14.14 6.75 -0.41
C ALA A 153 -13.38 6.75 -1.74
N ALA A 154 -13.41 7.86 -2.48
CA ALA A 154 -12.71 7.98 -3.76
C ALA A 154 -11.17 7.81 -3.68
N TYR A 155 -10.58 7.91 -2.48
CA TYR A 155 -9.15 7.69 -2.25
C TYR A 155 -8.74 6.22 -2.21
N GLU A 156 -9.67 5.31 -1.96
CA GLU A 156 -9.37 3.87 -1.87
C GLU A 156 -9.30 3.20 -3.24
N GLN A 157 -9.95 3.78 -4.26
CA GLN A 157 -9.89 3.26 -5.62
C GLN A 157 -8.58 3.65 -6.32
N LYS A 158 -8.10 2.78 -7.21
CA LYS A 158 -6.87 2.98 -8.00
C LYS A 158 -7.12 3.21 -9.49
N LEU A 159 -8.39 3.21 -9.93
CA LEU A 159 -8.77 3.23 -11.34
C LEU A 159 -8.85 4.66 -11.89
N GLU A 160 -9.62 5.52 -11.22
CA GLU A 160 -9.78 6.93 -11.58
C GLU A 160 -9.05 7.85 -10.58
N PRO A 161 -8.67 9.08 -10.99
CA PRO A 161 -8.14 10.07 -10.06
C PRO A 161 -9.13 10.33 -8.90
N PRO A 162 -8.64 10.45 -7.66
CA PRO A 162 -9.49 10.58 -6.49
C PRO A 162 -10.19 11.95 -6.44
N ASP A 163 -11.53 11.92 -6.41
CA ASP A 163 -12.38 13.11 -6.29
C ASP A 163 -13.27 13.02 -5.04
N LYS A 164 -13.08 13.96 -4.10
CA LYS A 164 -13.80 14.01 -2.81
C LYS A 164 -15.31 14.17 -2.94
N ARG A 165 -15.79 14.70 -4.07
CA ARG A 165 -17.23 14.96 -4.28
C ARG A 165 -18.03 13.68 -4.46
N TRP A 166 -17.35 12.56 -4.70
CA TRP A 166 -17.95 11.28 -4.99
C TRP A 166 -17.52 10.22 -3.97
N GLN A 167 -18.44 9.30 -3.72
CA GLN A 167 -18.20 8.04 -3.03
C GLN A 167 -18.58 6.90 -3.98
N TYR A 168 -18.07 5.72 -3.69
CA TYR A 168 -18.38 4.51 -4.46
C TYR A 168 -19.11 3.53 -3.56
N LEU A 169 -20.27 3.08 -4.02
CA LEU A 169 -21.03 2.02 -3.37
C LEU A 169 -20.73 0.70 -4.08
N LEU A 170 -20.07 -0.21 -3.38
CA LEU A 170 -19.68 -1.51 -3.91
C LEU A 170 -20.68 -2.58 -3.52
N PHE A 171 -20.90 -3.52 -4.44
CA PHE A 171 -21.59 -4.76 -4.18
C PHE A 171 -20.71 -5.93 -4.60
N ALA A 172 -20.60 -6.93 -3.74
CA ALA A 172 -19.77 -8.10 -3.96
C ALA A 172 -20.55 -9.37 -3.60
N ALA A 173 -20.54 -10.33 -4.51
CA ALA A 173 -21.02 -11.68 -4.30
C ALA A 173 -20.19 -12.63 -5.16
N GLU A 174 -19.75 -13.76 -4.61
CA GLU A 174 -19.07 -14.82 -5.36
C GLU A 174 -20.12 -15.65 -6.14
N PRO A 175 -19.88 -16.01 -7.41
CA PRO A 175 -18.67 -15.83 -8.23
C PRO A 175 -18.66 -14.58 -9.12
N TYR A 176 -19.55 -13.63 -8.90
CA TYR A 176 -19.63 -12.42 -9.72
C TYR A 176 -18.47 -11.44 -9.47
N GLU A 177 -18.24 -10.57 -10.45
CA GLU A 177 -17.37 -9.42 -10.29
C GLU A 177 -17.99 -8.39 -9.33
N THR A 178 -17.15 -7.77 -8.50
CA THR A 178 -17.55 -6.64 -7.66
C THR A 178 -17.95 -5.48 -8.57
N ILE A 179 -19.18 -4.99 -8.42
CA ILE A 179 -19.66 -3.79 -9.10
C ILE A 179 -19.58 -2.60 -8.16
N ALA A 180 -19.35 -1.41 -8.71
CA ALA A 180 -19.29 -0.16 -7.96
C ALA A 180 -20.14 0.91 -8.65
N PHE A 181 -20.91 1.66 -7.86
CA PHE A 181 -21.70 2.79 -8.32
C PHE A 181 -21.15 4.08 -7.77
N LYS A 182 -20.89 5.04 -8.66
CA LYS A 182 -20.49 6.40 -8.30
C LYS A 182 -21.69 7.16 -7.77
N ILE A 183 -21.63 7.58 -6.50
CA ILE A 183 -22.68 8.30 -5.81
C ILE A 183 -22.14 9.61 -5.22
N PRO A 184 -22.97 10.67 -5.09
CA PRO A 184 -22.53 11.90 -4.44
C PRO A 184 -22.09 11.64 -3.00
N SER A 185 -21.03 12.31 -2.55
CA SER A 185 -20.51 12.22 -1.17
C SER A 185 -21.38 13.00 -0.16
N ARG A 186 -22.70 12.80 -0.22
CA ARG A 186 -23.67 13.38 0.72
C ARG A 186 -23.88 12.43 1.89
N GLU A 187 -24.22 12.98 3.05
CA GLU A 187 -24.55 12.16 4.21
C GLU A 187 -25.77 11.27 3.91
N VAL A 188 -25.60 9.98 4.17
CA VAL A 188 -26.67 8.98 4.08
C VAL A 188 -27.37 8.91 5.43
N ASP A 189 -28.70 9.00 5.43
CA ASP A 189 -29.48 8.76 6.63
C ASP A 189 -29.41 7.26 6.97
N LYS A 190 -28.96 6.95 8.19
CA LYS A 190 -28.80 5.58 8.70
C LYS A 190 -30.01 5.09 9.48
N SER A 191 -31.12 5.82 9.44
CA SER A 191 -32.37 5.40 10.05
C SER A 191 -32.87 4.09 9.41
N GLU A 192 -33.23 3.10 10.22
CA GLU A 192 -33.64 1.76 9.74
C GLU A 192 -34.87 1.79 8.82
N LYS A 193 -35.69 2.84 8.90
CA LYS A 193 -36.86 3.03 8.03
C LYS A 193 -36.48 3.29 6.58
N VAL A 194 -35.32 3.91 6.37
CA VAL A 194 -34.92 4.44 5.05
C VAL A 194 -33.66 3.76 4.53
N PHE A 195 -32.77 3.35 5.43
CA PHE A 195 -31.61 2.53 5.13
C PHE A 195 -31.89 1.07 5.46
N TRP A 196 -32.06 0.24 4.43
CA TRP A 196 -32.28 -1.18 4.61
C TRP A 196 -31.71 -1.98 3.42
N SER A 197 -31.35 -3.23 3.71
CA SER A 197 -30.91 -4.18 2.69
C SER A 197 -31.66 -5.50 2.86
N LEU A 198 -32.08 -6.09 1.75
CA LEU A 198 -32.80 -7.36 1.72
C LEU A 198 -32.17 -8.29 0.69
N TRP A 199 -31.88 -9.53 1.11
CA TRP A 199 -31.46 -10.60 0.21
C TRP A 199 -32.59 -11.61 0.06
N ASN A 200 -33.18 -11.68 -1.13
CA ASN A 200 -34.17 -12.71 -1.45
C ASN A 200 -33.44 -13.93 -2.05
N LYS A 201 -33.41 -15.04 -1.30
CA LYS A 201 -32.74 -16.28 -1.69
C LYS A 201 -33.45 -16.99 -2.85
N ASP A 202 -34.77 -16.86 -2.95
CA ASP A 202 -35.60 -17.57 -3.93
C ASP A 202 -35.50 -16.91 -5.31
N SER A 203 -35.64 -15.58 -5.36
CA SER A 203 -35.48 -14.82 -6.61
C SER A 203 -34.02 -14.50 -6.94
N LYS A 204 -33.10 -14.76 -6.00
CA LYS A 204 -31.67 -14.41 -6.07
C LYS A 204 -31.42 -12.92 -6.34
N GLN A 205 -32.29 -12.07 -5.78
CA GLN A 205 -32.21 -10.62 -5.93
C GLN A 205 -31.79 -9.94 -4.62
N PHE A 206 -30.82 -9.03 -4.73
CA PHE A 206 -30.35 -8.20 -3.65
C PHE A 206 -30.92 -6.78 -3.79
N PHE A 207 -31.54 -6.30 -2.72
CA PHE A 207 -32.07 -4.95 -2.63
C PHE A 207 -31.28 -4.17 -1.59
N LEU A 208 -30.94 -2.93 -1.93
CA LEU A 208 -30.40 -1.96 -1.00
C LEU A 208 -31.06 -0.61 -1.27
N GLN A 209 -31.71 -0.06 -0.24
CA GLN A 209 -32.28 1.28 -0.28
C GLN A 209 -31.61 2.15 0.77
N PHE A 210 -31.36 3.40 0.40
CA PHE A 210 -30.98 4.45 1.34
C PHE A 210 -31.42 5.82 0.82
N ALA A 211 -31.58 6.79 1.73
CA ALA A 211 -31.80 8.18 1.38
C ALA A 211 -30.63 9.07 1.81
N PHE A 212 -30.45 10.14 1.06
CA PHE A 212 -29.59 11.24 1.46
C PHE A 212 -30.32 12.13 2.45
N ARG A 213 -29.59 12.62 3.45
CA ARG A 213 -30.10 13.58 4.41
C ARG A 213 -30.60 14.84 3.68
N SER A 214 -31.84 15.25 3.96
CA SER A 214 -32.41 16.52 3.48
C SER A 214 -31.87 17.66 4.32
N GLY A 215 -30.73 18.19 3.91
CA GLY A 215 -30.09 19.33 4.55
C GLY A 215 -28.79 19.62 3.83
N GLY A 216 -28.83 20.64 2.98
CA GLY A 216 -27.62 21.22 2.43
C GLY A 216 -26.88 21.96 3.53
N GLU A 217 -26.08 21.24 4.31
CA GLU A 217 -24.87 21.83 4.85
C GLU A 217 -23.72 21.15 4.11
N GLU A 218 -23.20 21.85 3.09
CA GLU A 218 -21.79 21.69 2.76
C GLU A 218 -21.03 21.93 4.06
N HIS A 219 -20.57 20.86 4.71
CA HIS A 219 -19.66 20.99 5.81
C HIS A 219 -18.48 21.83 5.30
N PRO A 220 -18.20 23.02 5.85
CA PRO A 220 -17.01 23.75 5.46
C PRO A 220 -15.81 22.83 5.67
N PRO A 221 -14.79 22.88 4.79
CA PRO A 221 -13.61 22.04 4.93
C PRO A 221 -13.09 22.21 6.37
N ARG A 222 -12.94 21.09 7.09
CA ARG A 222 -12.39 21.12 8.45
C ARG A 222 -11.11 21.96 8.41
N PRO A 223 -10.97 22.97 9.29
CA PRO A 223 -9.74 23.74 9.33
C PRO A 223 -8.56 22.78 9.55
N PRO A 224 -7.42 23.01 8.87
CA PRO A 224 -6.24 22.19 9.07
C PRO A 224 -5.88 22.17 10.56
N PRO A 225 -5.35 21.05 11.08
CA PRO A 225 -4.90 20.99 12.46
C PRO A 225 -3.92 22.14 12.72
N PRO A 226 -3.98 22.80 13.88
CA PRO A 226 -3.11 23.92 14.18
C PRO A 226 -1.66 23.48 14.02
N SER A 227 -0.96 24.13 13.09
CA SER A 227 0.48 24.02 12.95
C SER A 227 1.11 24.37 14.29
N PHE A 228 1.78 23.40 14.92
CA PHE A 228 2.62 23.61 16.10
C PHE A 228 3.68 24.64 15.74
N ILE A 229 3.46 25.90 16.10
CA ILE A 229 4.51 26.91 16.14
C ILE A 229 5.32 26.59 17.40
N PRO A 230 6.60 26.20 17.32
CA PRO A 230 7.42 26.02 18.50
C PRO A 230 7.51 27.37 19.24
N ALA A 231 7.22 27.34 20.55
CA ALA A 231 7.27 28.52 21.40
C ALA A 231 8.68 29.16 21.35
N PRO A 232 8.79 30.49 21.33
CA PRO A 232 10.08 31.16 21.37
C PRO A 232 10.80 30.83 22.69
N PRO A 233 12.13 30.67 22.67
CA PRO A 233 12.90 30.33 23.86
C PRO A 233 12.80 31.46 24.90
N GLN A 234 12.46 31.06 26.13
CA GLN A 234 12.43 31.94 27.30
C GLN A 234 13.85 32.51 27.57
N PRO A 235 13.99 33.81 27.88
CA PRO A 235 15.28 34.38 28.24
C PRO A 235 15.74 33.83 29.60
N VAL A 236 16.93 33.23 29.61
CA VAL A 236 17.64 32.82 30.82
C VAL A 236 18.12 34.06 31.58
N PHE A 237 17.49 34.36 32.70
CA PHE A 237 18.02 35.33 33.66
C PHE A 237 19.22 34.73 34.38
N ALA A 238 20.40 35.28 34.10
CA ALA A 238 21.62 34.99 34.83
C ALA A 238 21.51 35.51 36.27
N ALA A 239 21.41 34.60 37.23
CA ALA A 239 21.56 34.92 38.64
C ALA A 239 23.05 35.15 38.94
N GLN A 240 23.46 36.41 39.03
CA GLN A 240 24.69 36.78 39.73
C GLN A 240 24.51 36.42 41.20
N ARG A 241 25.42 35.58 41.72
CA ARG A 241 25.67 35.47 43.16
C ARG A 241 27.00 36.16 43.44
N TYR A 242 27.00 36.94 44.52
CA TYR A 242 28.19 37.45 45.20
C TYR A 242 29.13 36.31 45.59
#